data_AF-G3MJQ2-F1
#
_entry.id   AF-G3MJQ2-F1
#
_cell.length_a   1.000
_cell.length_b   1.000
_cell.length_c   1.000
_cell.angle_alpha   90.00
_cell.angle_beta   90.00
_cell.angle_gamma   90.00
#
_symmetry.space_group_name_H-M   'P 1'
#
loop_
_entity.id
_entity.type
_entity.pdbx_description
1 polymer ?
#
loop_
_entity_poly.entity_id
_entity_poly.type
_entity_poly.pdbx_seq_one_letter_code
_entity_poly.pdbx_strand_id
1 'polypeptide(L)'
;TVDAGRARRKILADSPVLEDDQAPDWGRQEIGVVQDHTATVRMIRARRVDRYVGQSNKLIIRLTKLVVDAPSDPEMRKARERSLVPWVEDADVKLCPSCAKSFSISRRRHHCRLCGGIMCQMCSEFLDSATVQQLVASTGGPAANVGDEPLRLCRDCRVLLDRRLSPPEQPPPLLAQYERMRKLMDEAEKLLPGYYRLIDGMREGRQVLEEEAKVTRARLCRIAEQLDLVSRQMGCEGTTPRQLQLRGALRLAASHFLRQGLLGLPGLPKPKPQPEQGWSPSSVKAPPEEEDPLAQQMAIIRGYIQQAKQSQRYEELASLEANLQELKQEY
;
A
#
# COMPACT_ATOMS: atom_id res chain seq x y z
N THR A 1 -48.96 -16.99 11.46
CA THR A 1 -48.84 -18.37 10.96
C THR A 1 -47.52 -18.56 10.21
N VAL A 2 -46.38 -18.33 10.87
CA VAL A 2 -45.34 -19.29 11.30
C VAL A 2 -44.80 -20.33 10.28
N ASP A 3 -45.45 -20.61 9.15
CA ASP A 3 -45.04 -21.66 8.19
C ASP A 3 -44.46 -21.16 6.86
N ALA A 4 -44.64 -19.89 6.50
CA ALA A 4 -44.08 -19.31 5.27
C ALA A 4 -42.53 -19.25 5.25
N GLY A 5 -41.89 -19.48 6.40
CA GLY A 5 -40.44 -19.40 6.57
C GLY A 5 -39.71 -20.74 6.49
N ARG A 6 -40.37 -21.89 6.32
CA ARG A 6 -39.69 -23.21 6.39
C ARG A 6 -38.95 -23.58 5.10
N ALA A 7 -39.48 -23.23 3.92
CA ALA A 7 -38.86 -23.53 2.63
C ALA A 7 -37.64 -22.63 2.35
N ARG A 8 -37.71 -21.33 2.69
CA ARG A 8 -36.57 -20.41 2.61
C ARG A 8 -35.49 -20.76 3.63
N ARG A 9 -35.88 -21.26 4.81
CA ARG A 9 -34.96 -21.79 5.83
C ARG A 9 -34.31 -23.10 5.39
N LYS A 10 -34.96 -24.11 4.82
CA LYS A 10 -34.23 -25.37 4.51
C LYS A 10 -33.04 -25.25 3.53
N ILE A 11 -32.98 -24.21 2.69
CA ILE A 11 -31.86 -23.96 1.75
C ILE A 11 -30.88 -22.87 2.28
N LEU A 12 -31.31 -22.04 3.25
CA LEU A 12 -30.52 -20.92 3.83
C LEU A 12 -30.44 -20.93 5.38
N ALA A 13 -30.92 -21.96 6.09
CA ALA A 13 -31.11 -21.99 7.55
C ALA A 13 -29.81 -21.99 8.34
N ASP A 14 -28.73 -22.45 7.74
CA ASP A 14 -27.41 -22.44 8.38
C ASP A 14 -26.66 -21.13 8.11
N SER A 15 -27.36 -20.09 7.66
CA SER A 15 -26.76 -18.81 7.30
C SER A 15 -27.31 -17.69 8.16
N PRO A 16 -26.66 -17.33 9.27
CA PRO A 16 -26.90 -16.03 9.86
C PRO A 16 -26.56 -14.98 8.79
N VAL A 17 -27.56 -14.19 8.41
CA VAL A 17 -27.33 -12.90 7.76
C VAL A 17 -26.69 -12.06 8.86
N LEU A 18 -25.37 -11.88 8.80
CA LEU A 18 -24.73 -10.86 9.63
C LEU A 18 -25.15 -9.53 8.99
N GLU A 19 -26.16 -8.90 9.57
CA GLU A 19 -26.54 -7.52 9.28
C GLU A 19 -25.31 -6.62 9.47
N ASP A 20 -25.26 -5.47 8.78
CA ASP A 20 -24.15 -4.51 8.86
C ASP A 20 -23.81 -4.09 10.31
N ASP A 21 -24.78 -4.24 11.23
CA ASP A 21 -24.67 -3.99 12.67
C ASP A 21 -23.74 -4.96 13.44
N GLN A 22 -23.18 -5.98 12.77
CA GLN A 22 -22.13 -6.85 13.33
C GLN A 22 -20.73 -6.53 12.80
N ALA A 23 -20.54 -5.42 12.11
CA ALA A 23 -19.20 -4.93 11.80
C ALA A 23 -18.43 -4.71 13.12
N PRO A 24 -17.22 -5.26 13.29
CA PRO A 24 -16.45 -5.05 14.51
C PRO A 24 -16.24 -3.56 14.76
N ASP A 25 -16.48 -3.11 15.99
CA ASP A 25 -16.07 -1.79 16.43
C ASP A 25 -14.54 -1.79 16.54
N TRP A 26 -13.88 -1.04 15.66
CA TRP A 26 -12.42 -0.93 15.62
C TRP A 26 -11.91 0.19 16.53
N GLY A 27 -12.78 0.89 17.26
CA GLY A 27 -12.43 1.95 18.19
C GLY A 27 -11.81 3.19 17.54
N ARG A 28 -11.32 4.12 18.37
CA ARG A 28 -10.50 5.26 17.91
C ARG A 28 -9.06 4.81 17.69
N GLN A 29 -8.50 5.15 16.53
CA GLN A 29 -7.09 4.91 16.23
C GLN A 29 -6.23 6.05 16.77
N GLU A 30 -5.35 5.76 17.72
CA GLU A 30 -4.34 6.68 18.24
C GLU A 30 -3.05 6.60 17.42
N ILE A 31 -2.32 7.72 17.36
CA ILE A 31 -1.05 7.78 16.61
C ILE A 31 -0.01 6.89 17.30
N GLY A 32 0.62 6.00 16.54
CA GLY A 32 1.70 5.13 17.02
C GLY A 32 1.27 3.73 17.46
N VAL A 33 -0.03 3.44 17.51
CA VAL A 33 -0.55 2.09 17.77
C VAL A 33 -0.92 1.43 16.45
N VAL A 34 -0.25 0.32 16.11
CA VAL A 34 -0.60 -0.50 14.95
C VAL A 34 -1.40 -1.71 15.43
N GLN A 35 -2.64 -1.83 14.96
CA GLN A 35 -3.47 -3.02 15.17
C GLN A 35 -3.72 -3.71 13.83
N ASP A 36 -3.38 -5.00 13.76
CA ASP A 36 -3.65 -5.83 12.58
C ASP A 36 -4.84 -6.76 12.84
N HIS A 37 -5.95 -6.48 12.14
CA HIS A 37 -7.15 -7.31 12.16
C HIS A 37 -7.32 -8.16 10.90
N THR A 38 -6.29 -8.24 10.06
CA THR A 38 -6.35 -8.92 8.76
C THR A 38 -6.73 -10.39 8.92
N ALA A 39 -6.23 -11.07 9.95
CA ALA A 39 -6.59 -12.45 10.23
C ALA A 39 -8.09 -12.63 10.49
N THR A 40 -8.68 -11.77 11.33
CA THR A 40 -10.13 -11.77 11.64
C THR A 40 -10.96 -11.47 10.39
N VAL A 41 -10.56 -10.46 9.60
CA VAL A 41 -11.24 -10.12 8.35
C VAL A 41 -11.16 -11.27 7.35
N ARG A 42 -9.99 -11.89 7.18
CA ARG A 42 -9.79 -13.06 6.31
C ARG A 42 -10.68 -14.22 6.76
N MET A 43 -10.74 -14.52 8.05
CA MET A 43 -11.61 -15.57 8.60
C MET A 43 -13.09 -15.32 8.28
N ILE A 44 -13.59 -14.11 8.51
CA ILE A 44 -14.99 -13.75 8.22
C ILE A 44 -15.26 -13.84 6.71
N ARG A 45 -14.33 -13.34 5.89
CA ARG A 45 -14.45 -13.39 4.41
C ARG A 45 -14.37 -14.81 3.88
N ALA A 46 -13.47 -15.65 4.38
CA ALA A 46 -13.29 -17.03 3.95
C ALA A 46 -14.60 -17.81 4.06
N ARG A 47 -15.29 -17.74 5.20
CA ARG A 47 -16.61 -18.39 5.38
C ARG A 47 -17.64 -17.97 4.33
N ARG A 48 -17.67 -16.69 3.96
CA ARG A 48 -18.58 -16.18 2.92
C ARG A 48 -18.15 -16.66 1.53
N VAL A 49 -16.85 -16.55 1.22
CA VAL A 49 -16.27 -16.96 -0.07
C VAL A 49 -16.46 -18.46 -0.28
N ASP A 50 -16.14 -19.30 0.69
CA ASP A 50 -16.29 -20.76 0.61
C ASP A 50 -17.73 -21.16 0.30
N ARG A 51 -18.71 -20.47 0.90
CA ARG A 51 -20.13 -20.70 0.62
C ARG A 51 -20.48 -20.35 -0.82
N TYR A 52 -20.10 -19.16 -1.30
CA TYR A 52 -20.38 -18.74 -2.67
C TYR A 52 -19.66 -19.60 -3.71
N VAL A 53 -18.39 -19.92 -3.46
CA VAL A 53 -17.56 -20.77 -4.31
C VAL A 53 -18.15 -22.17 -4.36
N GLY A 54 -18.51 -22.76 -3.22
CA GLY A 54 -19.14 -24.07 -3.16
C GLY A 54 -20.49 -24.12 -3.85
N GLN A 55 -21.35 -23.12 -3.65
CA GLN A 55 -22.66 -23.05 -4.32
C GLN A 55 -22.52 -22.85 -5.83
N SER A 56 -21.67 -21.91 -6.27
CA SER A 56 -21.42 -21.69 -7.71
C SER A 56 -20.78 -22.91 -8.37
N ASN A 57 -19.79 -23.56 -7.74
CA ASN A 57 -19.20 -24.81 -8.26
C ASN A 57 -20.26 -25.89 -8.45
N LYS A 58 -21.18 -26.07 -7.49
CA LYS A 58 -22.30 -27.02 -7.63
C LYS A 58 -23.19 -26.68 -8.82
N LEU A 59 -23.48 -25.40 -9.06
CA LEU A 59 -24.27 -24.96 -10.21
C LEU A 59 -23.54 -25.21 -11.52
N ILE A 60 -22.25 -24.92 -11.60
CA ILE A 60 -21.45 -25.15 -12.81
C ILE A 60 -21.35 -26.65 -13.12
N ILE A 61 -21.05 -27.49 -12.13
CA ILE A 61 -21.00 -28.95 -12.32
C ILE A 61 -22.35 -29.47 -12.84
N ARG A 62 -23.46 -28.98 -12.28
CA ARG A 62 -24.81 -29.34 -12.77
C ARG A 62 -25.05 -28.84 -14.17
N LEU A 63 -24.68 -27.59 -14.47
CA LEU A 63 -24.78 -27.01 -15.81
C LEU A 63 -24.03 -27.86 -16.82
N THR A 64 -22.77 -28.20 -16.56
CA THR A 64 -21.96 -29.09 -17.40
C THR A 64 -22.65 -30.43 -17.63
N LYS A 65 -23.17 -31.07 -16.57
CA LYS A 65 -23.91 -32.34 -16.69
C LYS A 65 -25.22 -32.22 -17.46
N LEU A 66 -25.86 -31.05 -17.49
CA LEU A 66 -27.07 -30.84 -18.27
C LEU A 66 -26.78 -30.74 -19.77
N VAL A 67 -25.67 -30.09 -20.14
CA VAL A 67 -25.41 -29.67 -21.52
C VAL A 67 -24.38 -30.53 -22.25
N VAL A 68 -23.44 -31.16 -21.52
CA VAL A 68 -22.50 -32.12 -22.09
C VAL A 68 -23.21 -33.47 -22.26
N ASP A 69 -23.08 -34.08 -23.42
CA ASP A 69 -23.72 -35.35 -23.80
C ASP A 69 -25.24 -35.39 -23.56
N ALA A 70 -25.92 -34.26 -23.81
CA ALA A 70 -27.36 -34.19 -23.71
C ALA A 70 -28.02 -35.12 -24.73
N PRO A 71 -28.95 -36.01 -24.32
CA PRO A 71 -29.70 -36.84 -25.27
C PRO A 71 -30.41 -35.97 -26.30
N SER A 72 -30.41 -36.38 -27.57
CA SER A 72 -31.16 -35.70 -28.63
C SER A 72 -32.67 -35.79 -28.39
N ASP A 73 -33.13 -36.91 -27.81
CA ASP A 73 -34.51 -37.17 -27.49
C ASP A 73 -35.06 -36.27 -26.36
N PRO A 74 -36.18 -35.54 -26.58
CA PRO A 74 -36.75 -34.63 -25.59
C PRO A 74 -37.23 -35.29 -24.29
N GLU A 75 -37.71 -36.53 -24.33
CA GLU A 75 -38.19 -37.24 -23.13
C GLU A 75 -37.03 -37.69 -22.27
N MET A 76 -35.99 -38.26 -22.89
CA MET A 76 -34.74 -38.62 -22.22
C MET A 76 -34.03 -37.39 -21.63
N ARG A 77 -34.06 -36.25 -22.33
CA ARG A 77 -33.52 -34.98 -21.81
C ARG A 77 -34.24 -34.53 -20.55
N LYS A 78 -35.59 -34.54 -20.56
CA LYS A 78 -36.40 -34.20 -19.38
C LYS A 78 -36.18 -35.18 -18.21
N ALA A 79 -36.04 -36.47 -18.50
CA ALA A 79 -35.74 -37.49 -17.48
C ALA A 79 -34.35 -37.25 -16.85
N ARG A 80 -33.34 -36.99 -17.68
CA ARG A 80 -31.97 -36.65 -17.24
C ARG A 80 -31.96 -35.39 -16.39
N GLU A 81 -32.64 -34.32 -16.82
CA GLU A 81 -32.79 -33.07 -16.07
C GLU A 81 -33.33 -33.32 -14.65
N ARG A 82 -34.41 -34.09 -14.53
CA ARG A 82 -35.02 -34.44 -13.24
C ARG A 82 -34.12 -35.32 -12.37
N SER A 83 -33.33 -36.21 -12.98
CA SER A 83 -32.38 -37.07 -12.24
C SER A 83 -31.19 -36.29 -11.68
N LEU A 84 -30.74 -35.24 -12.38
CA LEU A 84 -29.61 -34.42 -11.97
C LEU A 84 -29.98 -33.40 -10.90
N VAL A 85 -31.21 -32.88 -10.97
CA VAL A 85 -31.72 -31.85 -10.08
C VAL A 85 -33.15 -32.21 -9.67
N PRO A 86 -33.36 -32.73 -8.45
CA PRO A 86 -34.68 -32.96 -7.91
C PRO A 86 -35.45 -31.63 -7.82
N TRP A 87 -36.63 -31.59 -8.42
CA TRP A 87 -37.50 -30.42 -8.37
C TRP A 87 -38.28 -30.40 -7.07
N VAL A 88 -38.42 -29.22 -6.47
CA VAL A 88 -39.27 -29.04 -5.30
C VAL A 88 -40.72 -29.23 -5.71
N GLU A 89 -41.49 -29.95 -4.89
CA GLU A 89 -42.92 -30.17 -5.13
C GLU A 89 -43.73 -28.88 -5.00
N ASP A 90 -44.70 -28.70 -5.90
CA ASP A 90 -45.51 -27.47 -5.97
C ASP A 90 -46.30 -27.20 -4.69
N ALA A 91 -46.72 -28.27 -3.99
CA ALA A 91 -47.49 -28.20 -2.75
C ALA A 91 -46.68 -27.59 -1.59
N ASP A 92 -45.35 -27.75 -1.60
CA ASP A 92 -44.46 -27.27 -0.54
C ASP A 92 -44.20 -25.76 -0.63
N VAL A 93 -44.53 -25.14 -1.77
CA VAL A 93 -44.21 -23.73 -2.05
C VAL A 93 -45.47 -22.94 -2.36
N LYS A 94 -45.98 -22.26 -1.33
CA LYS A 94 -47.17 -21.39 -1.41
C LYS A 94 -46.87 -19.97 -1.93
N LEU A 95 -45.67 -19.47 -1.68
CA LEU A 95 -45.21 -18.13 -2.05
C LEU A 95 -43.92 -18.23 -2.88
N CYS A 96 -43.73 -17.31 -3.83
CA CYS A 96 -42.47 -17.21 -4.57
C CYS A 96 -41.32 -16.91 -3.59
N PRO A 97 -40.27 -17.75 -3.49
CA PRO A 97 -39.15 -17.53 -2.57
C PRO A 97 -38.37 -16.24 -2.84
N SER A 98 -38.41 -15.72 -4.07
CA SER A 98 -37.67 -14.51 -4.46
C SER A 98 -38.43 -13.21 -4.19
N CYS A 99 -39.76 -13.17 -4.37
CA CYS A 99 -40.55 -11.94 -4.23
C CYS A 99 -41.69 -12.02 -3.21
N ALA A 100 -41.82 -13.15 -2.51
CA ALA A 100 -42.83 -13.45 -1.49
C ALA A 100 -44.30 -13.38 -1.94
N LYS A 101 -44.58 -13.16 -3.23
CA LYS A 101 -45.95 -13.12 -3.77
C LYS A 101 -46.54 -14.53 -3.88
N SER A 102 -47.81 -14.68 -3.50
CA SER A 102 -48.57 -15.93 -3.59
C SER A 102 -48.77 -16.38 -5.03
N PHE A 103 -48.67 -17.69 -5.26
CA PHE A 103 -49.03 -18.28 -6.55
C PHE A 103 -50.55 -18.30 -6.75
N SER A 104 -50.99 -18.18 -7.99
CA SER A 104 -52.40 -18.18 -8.40
C SER A 104 -52.52 -18.74 -9.83
N ILE A 105 -53.74 -18.83 -10.38
CA ILE A 105 -53.97 -19.29 -11.76
C ILE A 105 -53.20 -18.41 -12.77
N SER A 106 -53.12 -17.10 -12.53
CA SER A 106 -52.38 -16.14 -13.36
C SER A 106 -50.89 -16.07 -13.00
N ARG A 107 -50.51 -16.32 -11.73
CA ARG A 107 -49.11 -16.42 -11.30
C ARG A 107 -48.73 -17.89 -11.10
N ARG A 108 -48.33 -18.54 -12.20
CA ARG A 108 -47.91 -19.95 -12.21
C ARG A 108 -46.54 -20.15 -11.58
N ARG A 109 -46.28 -21.40 -11.16
CA ARG A 109 -44.99 -21.88 -10.65
C ARG A 109 -44.09 -22.29 -11.82
N HIS A 110 -42.80 -22.05 -11.67
CA HIS A 110 -41.76 -22.47 -12.60
C HIS A 110 -40.58 -23.02 -11.79
N HIS A 111 -39.90 -24.03 -12.32
CA HIS A 111 -38.71 -24.60 -11.68
C HIS A 111 -37.42 -24.11 -12.31
N CYS A 112 -36.43 -23.82 -11.47
CA CYS A 112 -35.06 -23.55 -11.90
C CYS A 112 -34.39 -24.86 -12.34
N ARG A 113 -33.80 -24.90 -13.54
CA ARG A 113 -33.17 -26.12 -14.06
C ARG A 113 -31.87 -26.49 -13.34
N LEU A 114 -31.21 -25.55 -12.65
CA LEU A 114 -29.95 -25.81 -11.93
C LEU A 114 -30.12 -26.15 -10.45
N CYS A 115 -31.12 -25.58 -9.76
CA CYS A 115 -31.32 -25.83 -8.34
C CYS A 115 -32.64 -26.54 -7.99
N GLY A 116 -33.58 -26.66 -8.93
CA GLY A 116 -34.88 -27.31 -8.70
C GLY A 116 -35.88 -26.46 -7.91
N GLY A 117 -35.47 -25.25 -7.48
CA GLY A 117 -36.33 -24.35 -6.72
C GLY A 117 -37.45 -23.75 -7.56
N ILE A 118 -38.57 -23.43 -6.91
CA ILE A 118 -39.75 -22.83 -7.52
C ILE A 118 -39.66 -21.31 -7.51
N MET A 119 -40.06 -20.65 -8.61
CA MET A 119 -40.19 -19.20 -8.74
C MET A 119 -41.39 -18.82 -9.63
N CYS A 120 -41.79 -17.55 -9.60
CA CYS A 120 -42.77 -16.99 -10.55
C CYS A 120 -42.09 -16.49 -11.83
N GLN A 121 -42.85 -16.27 -12.91
CA GLN A 121 -42.32 -15.79 -14.20
C GLN A 121 -41.49 -14.49 -14.07
N MET A 122 -41.94 -13.52 -13.25
CA MET A 122 -41.20 -12.28 -13.02
C MET A 122 -39.86 -12.47 -12.29
N CYS A 123 -39.65 -13.63 -11.66
CA CYS A 123 -38.44 -14.00 -10.95
C CYS A 123 -37.67 -15.13 -11.66
N SER A 124 -38.09 -15.53 -12.86
CA SER A 124 -37.32 -16.45 -13.68
C SER A 124 -36.41 -15.67 -14.63
N GLU A 125 -35.15 -16.05 -14.64
CA GLU A 125 -34.12 -15.56 -15.56
C GLU A 125 -33.80 -16.65 -16.59
N PHE A 126 -33.11 -16.27 -17.66
CA PHE A 126 -32.70 -17.21 -18.71
C PHE A 126 -31.21 -17.06 -19.00
N LEU A 127 -30.57 -18.18 -19.29
CA LEU A 127 -29.17 -18.26 -19.67
C LEU A 127 -29.11 -18.69 -21.14
N ASP A 128 -28.52 -17.86 -21.98
CA ASP A 128 -28.36 -18.16 -23.40
C ASP A 128 -27.24 -19.17 -23.65
N SER A 129 -27.23 -19.75 -24.85
CA SER A 129 -26.30 -20.81 -25.22
C SER A 129 -24.84 -20.35 -25.21
N ALA A 130 -24.58 -19.08 -25.56
CA ALA A 130 -23.23 -18.50 -25.53
C ALA A 130 -22.68 -18.41 -24.09
N THR A 131 -23.49 -17.95 -23.15
CA THR A 131 -23.11 -17.85 -21.73
C THR A 131 -22.91 -19.23 -21.13
N VAL A 132 -23.76 -20.21 -21.49
CA VAL A 132 -23.58 -21.62 -21.11
C VAL A 132 -22.23 -22.14 -21.58
N GLN A 133 -21.88 -21.95 -22.85
CA GLN A 133 -20.61 -22.39 -23.42
C GLN A 133 -19.43 -21.77 -22.67
N GLN A 134 -19.47 -20.46 -22.40
CA GLN A 134 -18.43 -19.76 -21.64
C GLN A 134 -18.25 -20.33 -20.23
N LEU A 135 -19.36 -20.57 -19.51
CA LEU A 135 -19.35 -21.13 -18.16
C LEU A 135 -18.80 -22.56 -18.13
N VAL A 136 -19.15 -23.40 -19.10
CA VAL A 136 -18.65 -24.78 -19.17
C VAL A 136 -17.18 -24.83 -19.57
N ALA A 137 -16.78 -24.02 -20.56
CA ALA A 137 -15.38 -23.89 -20.98
C ALA A 137 -14.46 -23.44 -19.83
N SER A 138 -14.96 -22.57 -18.94
CA SER A 138 -14.20 -22.13 -17.76
C SER A 138 -13.82 -23.27 -16.80
N THR A 139 -14.47 -24.44 -16.91
CA THR A 139 -14.16 -25.63 -16.11
C THR A 139 -13.28 -26.66 -16.82
N GLY A 140 -12.75 -26.34 -18.01
CA GLY A 140 -11.97 -27.30 -18.81
C GLY A 140 -12.82 -28.45 -19.36
N GLY A 141 -14.14 -28.28 -19.40
CA GLY A 141 -15.06 -29.26 -19.96
C GLY A 141 -14.99 -29.33 -21.49
N PRO A 142 -15.43 -30.44 -22.10
CA PRO A 142 -15.53 -30.56 -23.56
C PRO A 142 -16.53 -29.53 -24.12
N ALA A 143 -16.42 -29.25 -25.42
CA ALA A 143 -17.39 -28.42 -26.12
C ALA A 143 -18.81 -28.97 -25.90
N ALA A 144 -19.66 -28.18 -25.26
CA ALA A 144 -21.01 -28.59 -24.95
C ALA A 144 -21.87 -28.57 -26.21
N ASN A 145 -22.67 -29.63 -26.43
CA ASN A 145 -23.77 -29.61 -27.40
C ASN A 145 -24.93 -28.81 -26.78
N VAL A 146 -24.75 -27.50 -26.73
CA VAL A 146 -25.75 -26.59 -26.19
C VAL A 146 -26.85 -26.41 -27.24
N GLY A 147 -28.05 -26.92 -26.96
CA GLY A 147 -29.21 -26.61 -27.79
C GLY A 147 -29.50 -25.11 -27.82
N ASP A 148 -30.27 -24.66 -28.80
CA ASP A 148 -30.60 -23.23 -28.96
C ASP A 148 -31.61 -22.71 -27.93
N GLU A 149 -32.23 -23.58 -27.13
CA GLU A 149 -33.22 -23.17 -26.14
C GLU A 149 -32.57 -22.62 -24.86
N PRO A 150 -32.93 -21.40 -24.41
CA PRO A 150 -32.31 -20.79 -23.24
C PRO A 150 -32.71 -21.50 -21.95
N LEU A 151 -31.73 -21.70 -21.06
CA LEU A 151 -31.92 -22.43 -19.82
C LEU A 151 -32.57 -21.54 -18.75
N ARG A 152 -33.73 -21.95 -18.22
CA ARG A 152 -34.44 -21.17 -17.18
C ARG A 152 -33.82 -21.35 -15.79
N LEU A 153 -33.56 -20.22 -15.13
CA LEU A 153 -32.95 -20.13 -13.81
C LEU A 153 -33.81 -19.31 -12.85
N CYS A 154 -33.60 -19.48 -11.54
CA CYS A 154 -34.00 -18.48 -10.56
C CYS A 154 -32.96 -17.36 -10.47
N ARG A 155 -33.36 -16.19 -9.97
CA ARG A 155 -32.45 -15.04 -9.75
C ARG A 155 -31.22 -15.39 -8.92
N ASP A 156 -31.37 -16.22 -7.87
CA ASP A 156 -30.24 -16.59 -7.01
C ASP A 156 -29.16 -17.37 -7.77
N CYS A 157 -29.57 -18.33 -8.62
CA CYS A 157 -28.64 -19.05 -9.48
C CYS A 157 -28.00 -18.13 -10.52
N ARG A 158 -28.77 -17.20 -11.09
CA ARG A 158 -28.24 -16.23 -12.05
C ARG A 158 -27.14 -15.38 -11.43
N VAL A 159 -27.37 -14.80 -10.24
CA VAL A 159 -26.38 -13.99 -9.51
C VAL A 159 -25.09 -14.79 -9.20
N LEU A 160 -25.22 -16.06 -8.81
CA LEU A 160 -24.06 -16.91 -8.54
C LEU A 160 -23.22 -17.21 -9.79
N LEU A 161 -23.87 -17.37 -10.95
CA LEU A 161 -23.19 -17.58 -12.23
C LEU A 161 -22.58 -16.28 -12.77
N ASP A 162 -23.29 -15.16 -12.69
CA ASP A 162 -22.78 -13.85 -13.14
C ASP A 162 -21.51 -13.45 -12.38
N ARG A 163 -21.41 -13.79 -11.10
CA ARG A 163 -20.17 -13.58 -10.31
C ARG A 163 -18.98 -14.38 -10.82
N ARG A 164 -19.19 -15.52 -11.49
CA ARG A 164 -18.12 -16.32 -12.11
C ARG A 164 -17.67 -15.74 -13.44
N LEU A 165 -18.60 -15.08 -14.15
CA LEU A 165 -18.33 -14.39 -15.42
C LEU A 165 -17.73 -13.01 -15.20
N SER A 166 -18.01 -12.42 -14.03
CA SER A 166 -17.46 -11.13 -13.65
C SER A 166 -15.93 -11.21 -13.60
N PRO A 167 -15.22 -10.20 -14.14
CA PRO A 167 -13.79 -10.14 -13.99
C PRO A 167 -13.42 -10.07 -12.51
N PRO A 168 -12.23 -10.55 -12.12
CA PRO A 168 -11.75 -10.42 -10.75
C PRO A 168 -11.80 -8.94 -10.34
N GLU A 169 -12.35 -8.67 -9.15
CA GLU A 169 -12.36 -7.31 -8.59
C GLU A 169 -10.94 -6.76 -8.54
N GLN A 170 -10.72 -5.62 -9.20
CA GLN A 170 -9.44 -4.93 -9.12
C GLN A 170 -9.30 -4.30 -7.72
N PRO A 171 -8.10 -4.35 -7.12
CA PRO A 171 -7.89 -3.73 -5.81
C PRO A 171 -8.20 -2.24 -5.88
N PRO A 172 -8.84 -1.67 -4.85
CA PRO A 172 -9.14 -0.24 -4.82
C PRO A 172 -7.86 0.60 -4.98
N PRO A 173 -7.89 1.73 -5.72
CA PRO A 173 -6.72 2.60 -5.89
C PRO A 173 -6.07 3.02 -4.58
N LEU A 174 -6.89 3.20 -3.53
CA LEU A 174 -6.43 3.54 -2.17
C LEU A 174 -5.50 2.47 -1.58
N LEU A 175 -5.72 1.18 -1.86
CA LEU A 175 -4.86 0.11 -1.38
C LEU A 175 -3.46 0.21 -2.02
N ALA A 176 -3.40 0.42 -3.34
CA ALA A 176 -2.15 0.62 -4.05
C ALA A 176 -1.38 1.86 -3.54
N GLN A 177 -2.10 2.96 -3.26
CA GLN A 177 -1.51 4.16 -2.65
C GLN A 177 -0.94 3.85 -1.25
N TYR A 178 -1.68 3.10 -0.42
CA TYR A 178 -1.25 2.72 0.93
C TYR A 178 -0.03 1.82 0.91
N GLU A 179 0.00 0.81 0.05
CA GLU A 179 1.15 -0.07 -0.10
C GLU A 179 2.40 0.71 -0.54
N ARG A 180 2.23 1.67 -1.45
CA ARG A 180 3.33 2.56 -1.87
C ARG A 180 3.81 3.43 -0.70
N MET A 181 2.89 4.02 0.06
CA MET A 181 3.20 4.82 1.25
C MET A 181 3.99 4.01 2.27
N ARG A 182 3.54 2.79 2.59
CA ARG A 182 4.23 1.87 3.51
C ARG A 182 5.62 1.48 3.03
N LYS A 183 5.78 1.13 1.74
CA LYS A 183 7.10 0.80 1.17
C LYS A 183 8.10 1.95 1.32
N LEU A 184 7.67 3.20 1.08
CA LEU A 184 8.51 4.39 1.25
C LEU A 184 8.92 4.58 2.73
N MET A 185 7.98 4.41 3.66
CA MET A 185 8.26 4.51 5.09
C MET A 185 9.25 3.41 5.54
N ASP A 186 9.03 2.15 5.15
CA ASP A 186 9.90 1.03 5.49
C ASP A 186 11.32 1.20 4.89
N GLU A 187 11.43 1.78 3.69
CA GLU A 187 12.72 2.09 3.07
C GLU A 187 13.47 3.18 3.83
N ALA A 188 12.78 4.25 4.23
CA ALA A 188 13.36 5.30 5.07
C ALA A 188 13.84 4.75 6.42
N GLU A 189 13.02 3.95 7.11
CA GLU A 189 13.37 3.33 8.39
C GLU A 189 14.63 2.46 8.30
N LYS A 190 14.85 1.77 7.18
CA LYS A 190 16.08 0.98 6.96
C LYS A 190 17.32 1.84 6.71
N LEU A 191 17.17 3.00 6.07
CA LEU A 191 18.28 3.89 5.73
C LEU A 191 18.70 4.80 6.90
N LEU A 192 17.76 5.20 7.75
CA LEU A 192 17.99 6.13 8.86
C LEU A 192 19.14 5.71 9.79
N PRO A 193 19.23 4.47 10.31
CA PRO A 193 20.33 4.07 11.18
C PRO A 193 21.70 4.13 10.49
N GLY A 194 21.75 3.81 9.20
CA GLY A 194 22.97 3.94 8.40
C GLY A 194 23.41 5.40 8.29
N TYR A 195 22.47 6.29 7.97
CA TYR A 195 22.73 7.72 7.87
C TYR A 195 23.24 8.32 9.19
N TYR A 196 22.59 8.03 10.31
CA TYR A 196 23.03 8.55 11.61
C TYR A 196 24.44 8.08 11.97
N ARG A 197 24.78 6.80 11.71
CA ARG A 197 26.14 6.29 11.92
C ARG A 197 27.20 7.04 11.10
N LEU A 198 26.88 7.41 9.85
CA LEU A 198 27.78 8.20 9.01
C LEU A 198 27.97 9.61 9.58
N ILE A 199 26.89 10.27 10.02
CA ILE A 199 26.95 11.61 10.62
C ILE A 199 27.76 11.61 11.91
N ASP A 200 27.56 10.63 12.80
CA ASP A 200 28.30 10.53 14.05
C ASP A 200 29.78 10.23 13.81
N GLY A 201 30.11 9.35 12.86
CA GLY A 201 31.50 9.11 12.48
C GLY A 201 32.21 10.37 11.93
N MET A 202 31.49 11.21 11.16
CA MET A 202 32.04 12.49 10.68
C MET A 202 32.29 13.47 11.82
N ARG A 203 31.41 13.51 12.83
CA ARG A 203 31.58 14.36 14.02
C ARG A 203 32.78 13.93 14.87
N GLU A 204 33.04 12.64 14.93
CA GLU A 204 34.18 12.05 15.64
C GLU A 204 35.49 12.12 14.85
N GLY A 205 35.47 12.61 13.60
CA GLY A 205 36.67 12.72 12.76
C GLY A 205 37.19 11.37 12.24
N ARG A 206 36.35 10.33 12.22
CA ARG A 206 36.68 9.06 11.54
C ARG A 206 36.77 9.31 10.04
N GLN A 207 37.55 8.51 9.32
CA GLN A 207 37.58 8.53 7.85
C GLN A 207 36.27 7.96 7.31
N VAL A 208 35.21 8.77 7.34
CA VAL A 208 33.89 8.42 6.85
C VAL A 208 33.76 8.84 5.40
N LEU A 209 33.10 8.01 4.60
CA LEU A 209 32.80 8.30 3.20
C LEU A 209 31.77 9.44 3.13
N GLU A 210 32.23 10.69 3.06
CA GLU A 210 31.37 11.87 2.91
C GLU A 210 30.39 11.73 1.74
N GLU A 211 30.85 11.13 0.64
CA GLU A 211 30.03 10.82 -0.53
C GLU A 211 28.90 9.83 -0.21
N GLU A 212 29.14 8.83 0.64
CA GLU A 212 28.10 7.89 1.09
C GLU A 212 27.03 8.60 1.93
N ALA A 213 27.45 9.54 2.79
CA ALA A 213 26.53 10.35 3.58
C ALA A 213 25.67 11.27 2.69
N LYS A 214 26.26 11.89 1.67
CA LYS A 214 25.54 12.71 0.67
C LYS A 214 24.52 11.88 -0.11
N VAL A 215 24.93 10.72 -0.62
CA VAL A 215 24.06 9.82 -1.39
C VAL A 215 22.89 9.32 -0.53
N THR A 216 23.17 8.91 0.71
CA THR A 216 22.14 8.43 1.65
C THR A 216 21.16 9.54 2.01
N ARG A 217 21.65 10.75 2.30
CA ARG A 217 20.80 11.93 2.55
C ARG A 217 19.92 12.25 1.35
N ALA A 218 20.49 12.29 0.14
CA ALA A 218 19.73 12.56 -1.08
C ALA A 218 18.66 11.50 -1.35
N ARG A 219 18.90 10.23 -0.99
CA ARG A 219 17.88 9.18 -1.06
C ARG A 219 16.76 9.39 -0.03
N LEU A 220 17.09 9.72 1.21
CA LEU A 220 16.10 10.04 2.25
C LEU A 220 15.24 11.25 1.88
N CYS A 221 15.82 12.31 1.28
CA CYS A 221 15.06 13.45 0.78
C CYS A 221 14.08 13.07 -0.34
N ARG A 222 14.52 12.26 -1.31
CA ARG A 222 13.65 11.75 -2.38
C ARG A 222 12.49 10.91 -1.83
N ILE A 223 12.74 10.08 -0.81
CA ILE A 223 11.68 9.32 -0.13
C ILE A 223 10.69 10.28 0.53
N ALA A 224 11.16 11.33 1.21
CA ALA A 224 10.30 12.32 1.84
C ALA A 224 9.38 13.03 0.83
N GLU A 225 9.93 13.46 -0.31
CA GLU A 225 9.16 14.09 -1.40
C GLU A 225 8.10 13.15 -1.97
N GLN A 226 8.45 11.88 -2.23
CA GLN A 226 7.49 10.90 -2.74
C GLN A 226 6.41 10.57 -1.71
N LEU A 227 6.78 10.47 -0.43
CA LEU A 227 5.83 10.20 0.65
C LEU A 227 4.83 11.35 0.81
N ASP A 228 5.29 12.61 0.73
CA ASP A 228 4.43 13.79 0.76
C ASP A 228 3.49 13.82 -0.44
N LEU A 229 3.98 13.51 -1.64
CA LEU A 229 3.15 13.44 -2.85
C LEU A 229 2.03 12.39 -2.72
N VAL A 230 2.36 11.17 -2.27
CA VAL A 230 1.37 10.10 -2.07
C VAL A 230 0.35 10.50 -0.99
N SER A 231 0.81 11.09 0.11
CA SER A 231 -0.04 11.58 1.19
C SER A 231 -1.04 12.65 0.72
N ARG A 232 -0.63 13.57 -0.17
CA ARG A 232 -1.53 14.56 -0.78
C ARG A 232 -2.55 13.91 -1.71
N GLN A 233 -2.14 12.96 -2.56
CA GLN A 233 -3.05 12.24 -3.45
C GLN A 233 -4.13 11.47 -2.66
N MET A 234 -3.77 10.92 -1.51
CA MET A 234 -4.75 10.31 -0.60
C MET A 234 -5.76 11.31 -0.02
N GLY A 235 -5.46 12.60 0.08
CA GLY A 235 -6.37 13.58 0.68
C GLY A 235 -7.59 13.98 -0.16
N CYS A 236 -7.60 13.69 -1.47
CA CYS A 236 -8.49 14.35 -2.43
C CYS A 236 -9.77 13.58 -2.82
N GLU A 237 -10.01 12.37 -2.32
CA GLU A 237 -11.11 11.53 -2.81
C GLU A 237 -11.83 10.81 -1.65
N GLY A 238 -13.15 10.71 -1.70
CA GLY A 238 -13.95 9.94 -0.75
C GLY A 238 -15.39 10.40 -0.73
N THR A 239 -16.35 9.46 -0.78
CA THR A 239 -17.78 9.78 -0.82
C THR A 239 -18.48 9.51 0.51
N THR A 240 -17.93 8.63 1.34
CA THR A 240 -18.53 8.24 2.63
C THR A 240 -17.73 8.76 3.83
N PRO A 241 -18.37 9.02 4.98
CA PRO A 241 -17.68 9.48 6.19
C PRO A 241 -16.54 8.55 6.63
N ARG A 242 -16.73 7.23 6.52
CA ARG A 242 -15.74 6.23 6.90
C ARG A 242 -14.52 6.20 5.97
N GLN A 243 -14.73 6.44 4.67
CA GLN A 243 -13.63 6.58 3.70
C GLN A 243 -12.81 7.85 3.97
N LEU A 244 -13.47 8.97 4.26
CA LEU A 244 -12.80 10.22 4.61
C LEU A 244 -12.00 10.09 5.90
N GLN A 245 -12.55 9.42 6.92
CA GLN A 245 -11.85 9.14 8.16
C GLN A 245 -10.59 8.31 7.93
N LEU A 246 -10.68 7.19 7.19
CA LEU A 246 -9.53 6.33 6.88
C LEU A 246 -8.43 7.13 6.17
N ARG A 247 -8.78 7.88 5.13
CA ARG A 247 -7.81 8.66 4.34
C ARG A 247 -7.18 9.79 5.16
N GLY A 248 -7.96 10.43 6.03
CA GLY A 248 -7.47 11.40 6.99
C GLY A 248 -6.44 10.81 7.95
N ALA A 249 -6.69 9.60 8.48
CA ALA A 249 -5.76 8.90 9.36
C ALA A 249 -4.45 8.53 8.63
N LEU A 250 -4.53 8.02 7.40
CA LEU A 250 -3.35 7.71 6.58
C LEU A 250 -2.48 8.94 6.31
N ARG A 251 -3.11 10.06 5.92
CA ARG A 251 -2.43 11.33 5.70
C ARG A 251 -1.76 11.84 6.98
N LEU A 252 -2.45 11.75 8.11
CA LEU A 252 -1.91 12.15 9.41
C LEU A 252 -0.68 11.31 9.78
N ALA A 253 -0.74 9.98 9.57
CA ALA A 253 0.39 9.09 9.82
C ALA A 253 1.61 9.44 8.94
N ALA A 254 1.41 9.70 7.65
CA ALA A 254 2.49 10.12 6.75
C ALA A 254 3.08 11.47 7.16
N SER A 255 2.24 12.47 7.48
CA SER A 255 2.71 13.79 7.93
C SER A 255 3.49 13.70 9.25
N HIS A 256 3.06 12.84 10.18
CA HIS A 256 3.76 12.60 11.43
C HIS A 256 5.14 11.98 11.19
N PHE A 257 5.22 10.94 10.35
CA PHE A 257 6.48 10.29 9.98
C PHE A 257 7.46 11.27 9.30
N LEU A 258 6.98 12.10 8.36
CA LEU A 258 7.79 13.13 7.71
C LEU A 258 8.38 14.11 8.73
N ARG A 259 7.55 14.63 9.64
CA ARG A 259 7.97 15.61 10.65
C ARG A 259 8.99 15.05 11.64
N GLN A 260 8.78 13.82 12.12
CA GLN A 260 9.66 13.22 13.12
C GLN A 260 10.92 12.57 12.53
N GLY A 261 10.82 11.98 11.34
CA GLY A 261 11.89 11.14 10.78
C GLY A 261 12.74 11.80 9.69
N LEU A 262 12.14 12.61 8.81
CA LEU A 262 12.79 13.00 7.55
C LEU A 262 13.01 14.51 7.39
N LEU A 263 12.13 15.36 7.91
CA LEU A 263 12.30 16.81 7.82
C LEU A 263 13.35 17.34 8.81
N GLY A 264 13.62 16.60 9.89
CA GLY A 264 14.61 16.94 10.92
C GLY A 264 16.01 16.36 10.70
N LEU A 265 16.34 15.85 9.51
CA LEU A 265 17.61 15.15 9.27
C LEU A 265 18.82 16.07 9.46
N PRO A 266 19.78 15.73 10.36
CA PRO A 266 20.98 16.52 10.59
C PRO A 266 21.74 16.79 9.28
N GLY A 267 22.15 18.04 9.03
CA GLY A 267 23.00 18.36 7.89
C GLY A 267 24.39 17.73 8.00
N LEU A 268 25.11 17.62 6.88
CA LEU A 268 26.51 17.21 6.93
C LEU A 268 27.32 18.26 7.73
N PRO A 269 28.22 17.83 8.64
CA PRO A 269 29.13 18.74 9.32
C PRO A 269 29.91 19.55 8.28
N LYS A 270 29.93 20.87 8.41
CA LYS A 270 30.84 21.69 7.62
C LYS A 270 32.27 21.34 8.02
N PRO A 271 33.24 21.27 7.09
CA PRO A 271 34.64 21.18 7.47
C PRO A 271 34.94 22.31 8.45
N LYS A 272 35.59 22.00 9.58
CA LYS A 272 36.09 23.03 10.49
C LYS A 272 36.92 23.99 9.63
N PRO A 273 36.69 25.32 9.65
CA PRO A 273 37.68 26.23 9.12
C PRO A 273 38.99 25.86 9.81
N GLN A 274 40.01 25.49 9.03
CA GLN A 274 41.34 25.36 9.58
C GLN A 274 41.61 26.69 10.29
N PRO A 275 42.08 26.70 11.56
CA PRO A 275 42.52 27.95 12.16
C PRO A 275 43.52 28.54 11.17
N GLU A 276 43.26 29.77 10.75
CA GLU A 276 44.18 30.51 9.88
C GLU A 276 45.56 30.35 10.50
N GLN A 277 46.44 29.59 9.85
CA GLN A 277 47.83 29.51 10.25
C GLN A 277 48.39 30.90 9.99
N GLY A 278 48.31 31.76 11.01
CA GLY A 278 49.00 33.02 11.06
C GLY A 278 50.44 32.77 10.67
N TRP A 279 50.95 33.58 9.75
CA TRP A 279 52.27 33.38 9.19
C TRP A 279 53.31 33.42 10.32
N SER A 280 54.11 32.36 10.43
CA SER A 280 55.25 32.31 11.36
C SER A 280 56.55 32.37 10.55
N PRO A 281 57.46 33.32 10.82
CA PRO A 281 58.74 33.34 10.16
C PRO A 281 59.59 32.11 10.52
N SER A 282 60.42 31.68 9.57
CA SER A 282 61.47 30.69 9.80
C SER A 282 62.59 31.29 10.65
N SER A 283 63.24 30.47 11.48
CA SER A 283 64.35 30.89 12.35
C SER A 283 65.46 31.56 11.55
N VAL A 284 65.75 32.83 11.85
CA VAL A 284 66.90 33.56 11.30
C VAL A 284 68.13 33.20 12.14
N LYS A 285 69.30 33.02 11.52
CA LYS A 285 70.55 32.80 12.26
C LYS A 285 70.86 34.07 13.07
N ALA A 286 71.05 33.91 14.38
CA ALA A 286 71.44 35.01 15.25
C ALA A 286 72.80 35.58 14.81
N PRO A 287 73.00 36.92 14.88
CA PRO A 287 74.31 37.53 14.75
C PRO A 287 75.29 37.02 15.83
N PRO A 288 76.61 37.22 15.67
CA PRO A 288 77.60 36.84 16.69
C PRO A 288 77.30 37.45 18.07
N GLU A 289 77.63 36.74 19.16
CA GLU A 289 77.29 37.10 20.55
C GLU A 289 77.87 38.44 21.04
N GLU A 290 78.80 39.07 20.29
CA GLU A 290 79.45 40.33 20.67
C GLU A 290 78.64 41.60 20.37
N GLU A 291 77.46 41.50 19.74
CA GLU A 291 76.58 42.66 19.49
C GLU A 291 75.67 42.97 20.70
N ASP A 292 75.37 44.26 20.92
CA ASP A 292 74.36 44.75 21.88
C ASP A 292 73.04 43.96 21.74
N PRO A 293 72.43 43.46 22.83
CA PRO A 293 71.16 42.74 22.79
C PRO A 293 70.08 43.41 21.91
N LEU A 294 70.01 44.74 21.91
CA LEU A 294 69.02 45.48 21.12
C LEU A 294 69.38 45.51 19.63
N ALA A 295 70.68 45.57 19.29
CA ALA A 295 71.16 45.43 17.91
C ALA A 295 70.89 44.02 17.34
N GLN A 296 71.04 42.97 18.17
CA GLN A 296 70.73 41.59 17.78
C GLN A 296 69.23 41.43 17.45
N GLN A 297 68.35 42.00 18.29
CA GLN A 297 66.91 41.97 18.06
C GLN A 297 66.51 42.69 16.77
N MET A 298 67.11 43.86 16.49
CA MET A 298 66.91 44.58 15.24
C MET A 298 67.36 43.77 14.01
N ALA A 299 68.45 43.01 14.10
CA ALA A 299 68.93 42.15 13.02
C ALA A 299 67.97 40.97 12.74
N ILE A 300 67.43 40.35 13.79
CA ILE A 300 66.44 39.26 13.67
C ILE A 300 65.16 39.76 12.99
N ILE A 301 64.64 40.93 13.41
CA ILE A 301 63.42 41.52 12.84
C ILE A 301 63.62 41.89 11.37
N ARG A 302 64.79 42.41 10.97
CA ARG A 302 65.13 42.64 9.55
C ARG A 302 65.04 41.35 8.73
N GLY A 303 65.50 40.22 9.28
CA GLY A 303 65.36 38.91 8.66
C GLY A 303 63.90 38.48 8.49
N TYR A 304 63.05 38.72 9.49
CA TYR A 304 61.61 38.44 9.40
C TYR A 304 60.90 39.34 8.38
N ILE A 305 61.26 40.62 8.27
CA ILE A 305 60.73 41.53 7.24
C ILE A 305 61.06 40.99 5.83
N GLN A 306 62.29 40.49 5.62
CA GLN A 306 62.68 39.92 4.34
C GLN A 306 61.86 38.68 3.98
N GLN A 307 61.57 37.81 4.96
CA GLN A 307 60.73 36.63 4.76
C GLN A 307 59.27 37.00 4.51
N ALA A 308 58.73 37.99 5.23
CA ALA A 308 57.37 38.49 5.02
C ALA A 308 57.22 39.09 3.61
N LYS A 309 58.23 39.83 3.14
CA LYS A 309 58.29 40.40 1.79
C LYS A 309 58.34 39.32 0.70
N GLN A 310 59.15 38.28 0.89
CA GLN A 310 59.22 37.14 -0.03
C GLN A 310 57.91 36.34 -0.09
N SER A 311 57.17 36.29 1.03
CA SER A 311 55.90 35.57 1.16
C SER A 311 54.68 36.42 0.79
N GLN A 312 54.87 37.66 0.35
CA GLN A 312 53.80 38.64 0.03
C GLN A 312 52.80 38.85 1.18
N ARG A 313 53.31 38.85 2.42
CA ARG A 313 52.55 39.02 3.66
C ARG A 313 52.61 40.47 4.12
N TYR A 314 51.71 41.30 3.57
CA TYR A 314 51.79 42.76 3.70
C TYR A 314 51.39 43.29 5.09
N GLU A 315 50.48 42.61 5.80
CA GLU A 315 50.06 43.02 7.15
C GLU A 315 51.14 42.72 8.20
N GLU A 316 51.75 41.54 8.11
CA GLU A 316 52.87 41.13 8.96
C GLU A 316 54.11 41.98 8.67
N LEU A 317 54.34 42.36 7.40
CA LEU A 317 55.41 43.27 7.01
C LEU A 317 55.24 44.66 7.62
N ALA A 318 54.04 45.24 7.57
CA ALA A 318 53.77 46.56 8.18
C ALA A 318 53.99 46.53 9.71
N SER A 319 53.57 45.44 10.37
CA SER A 319 53.74 45.27 11.81
C SER A 319 55.21 45.12 12.21
N LEU A 320 55.99 44.33 11.45
CA LEU A 320 57.43 44.15 11.68
C LEU A 320 58.23 45.42 11.40
N GLU A 321 57.84 46.21 10.39
CA GLU A 321 58.46 47.51 10.09
C GLU A 321 58.22 48.53 11.22
N ALA A 322 57.02 48.57 11.78
CA ALA A 322 56.70 49.42 12.93
C ALA A 322 57.54 49.04 14.16
N ASN A 323 57.64 47.74 14.48
CA ASN A 323 58.45 47.27 15.60
C ASN A 323 59.95 47.58 15.41
N LEU A 324 60.47 47.43 14.18
CA LEU A 324 61.84 47.80 13.87
C LEU A 324 62.08 49.32 14.05
N GLN A 325 61.07 50.14 13.77
CA GLN A 325 61.15 51.59 13.96
C GLN A 325 61.12 51.99 15.44
N GLU A 326 60.34 51.31 16.27
CA GLU A 326 60.33 51.50 17.72
C GLU A 326 61.69 51.14 18.33
N LEU A 327 62.25 49.98 17.99
CA LEU A 327 63.56 49.56 18.51
C LEU A 327 64.70 50.49 18.08
N LYS A 328 64.60 51.12 16.89
CA LYS A 328 65.55 52.16 16.44
C LYS A 328 65.44 53.46 17.22
N GLN A 329 64.31 53.74 17.86
CA GLN A 329 64.14 54.92 18.72
C GLN A 329 64.65 54.64 20.13
N GLU A 330 64.63 53.38 20.56
CA GLU A 330 65.13 52.93 21.87
C GLU A 330 66.64 52.65 21.89
N TYR A 331 67.25 52.37 20.73
CA TYR A 331 68.69 52.14 20.52
C TYR A 331 69.47 53.44 20.32
#